data_AF-M3AMP5-F1
#
_entry.id   AF-M3AMP5-F1
#
_cell.length_a   1.000
_cell.length_b   1.000
_cell.length_c   1.000
_cell.angle_alpha   90.00
_cell.angle_beta   90.00
_cell.angle_gamma   90.00
#
_symmetry.space_group_name_H-M   'P 1'
#
loop_
_entity.id
_entity.type
_entity.pdbx_description
1 polymer ?
#
loop_
_entity_poly.entity_id
_entity_poly.type
_entity_poly.pdbx_seq_one_letter_code
_entity_poly.pdbx_strand_id
1 'polypeptide(L)'
;MEANCHKVSSSYNQFLGTAVGPDVRLPQIPMGAREILTFFPNHTQWFDVMKRLMRNHFSTEEIARAQLHARGTLTKDNRDRRDQALRHQVSTGGKTAYADDDWTKKRWEASSHPDSRPYTEAFITSTAPFTNIYDVTGLRPNDPTRRVASAPALRDVIQSVVNWPTGEDAGPLTQALLWARRQGQTYLATHTLDDIPAIITTQGFTYPTDATNSRAWDARARKRLNQTVPKPA
;
A
#
# COMPACT_ATOMS: atom_id res chain seq x y z
N MET A 1 -19.03 32.44 30.93
CA MET A 1 -18.12 31.29 30.89
C MET A 1 -18.46 30.48 29.66
N GLU A 2 -17.84 30.81 28.54
CA GLU A 2 -18.03 30.05 27.30
C GLU A 2 -17.11 28.83 27.33
N ALA A 3 -17.71 27.65 27.28
CA ALA A 3 -16.99 26.39 27.21
C ALA A 3 -16.29 26.30 25.84
N ASN A 4 -15.00 26.59 25.83
CA ASN A 4 -14.11 26.27 24.71
C ASN A 4 -14.03 24.75 24.56
N CYS A 5 -14.95 24.19 23.78
CA CYS A 5 -14.86 22.84 23.25
C CYS A 5 -13.58 22.77 22.40
N HIS A 6 -12.50 22.26 23.01
CA HIS A 6 -11.28 21.91 22.31
C HIS A 6 -11.65 20.93 21.19
N LYS A 7 -11.70 21.43 19.95
CA LYS A 7 -11.62 20.59 18.76
C LYS A 7 -10.28 19.87 18.85
N VAL A 8 -10.31 18.63 19.35
CA VAL A 8 -9.20 17.70 19.17
C VAL A 8 -8.93 17.70 17.68
N SER A 9 -7.76 18.18 17.28
CA SER A 9 -7.25 18.06 15.92
C SER A 9 -7.16 16.56 15.62
N SER A 10 -8.25 16.01 15.09
CA SER A 10 -8.37 14.63 14.66
C SER A 10 -7.43 14.48 13.48
N SER A 11 -6.18 14.12 13.75
CA SER A 11 -5.20 13.72 12.74
C SER A 11 -5.87 12.78 11.74
N TYR A 12 -5.82 13.12 10.45
CA TYR A 12 -6.41 12.35 9.35
C TYR A 12 -5.89 10.89 9.26
N ASN A 13 -4.86 10.53 10.02
CA ASN A 13 -4.25 9.20 10.07
C ASN A 13 -4.44 8.49 11.42
N GLN A 14 -5.35 8.95 12.31
CA GLN A 14 -5.55 8.35 13.65
C GLN A 14 -5.78 6.82 13.61
N PHE A 15 -6.42 6.32 12.55
CA PHE A 15 -6.73 4.89 12.38
C PHE A 15 -5.55 4.04 11.90
N LEU A 16 -4.43 4.68 11.55
CA LEU A 16 -3.18 4.07 11.11
C LEU A 16 -2.02 4.44 12.04
N GLY A 17 -2.29 4.89 13.26
CA GLY A 17 -1.28 5.47 14.16
C GLY A 17 -0.15 4.51 14.56
N THR A 18 -0.36 3.20 14.45
CA THR A 18 0.67 2.18 14.68
C THR A 18 1.30 1.64 13.40
N ALA A 19 0.82 2.05 12.23
CA ALA A 19 1.46 1.69 10.98
C ALA A 19 2.72 2.53 10.78
N VAL A 20 3.73 1.94 10.14
CA VAL A 20 4.96 2.66 9.79
C VAL A 20 4.65 3.94 9.02
N GLY A 21 5.41 4.99 9.33
CA GLY A 21 5.25 6.30 8.72
C GLY A 21 5.58 6.30 7.22
N PRO A 22 5.12 7.30 6.47
CA PRO A 22 5.45 7.48 5.05
C PRO A 22 6.93 7.88 4.83
N ASP A 23 7.69 8.07 5.90
CA ASP A 23 9.11 8.42 5.91
C ASP A 23 10.01 7.20 6.03
N VAL A 24 9.48 5.98 6.16
CA VAL A 24 10.32 4.77 6.14
C VAL A 24 10.55 4.27 4.71
N ARG A 25 11.69 3.62 4.49
CA ARG A 25 12.00 2.98 3.20
C ARG A 25 11.10 1.75 2.96
N LEU A 26 10.63 1.58 1.73
CA LEU A 26 9.98 0.35 1.26
C LEU A 26 11.01 -0.77 1.04
N PRO A 27 10.65 -2.05 1.26
CA PRO A 27 11.59 -3.15 1.07
C PRO A 27 12.03 -3.25 -0.40
N GLN A 28 13.24 -3.77 -0.64
CA GLN A 28 13.84 -3.84 -1.97
C GLN A 28 13.36 -5.09 -2.75
N ILE A 29 12.04 -5.25 -2.85
CA ILE A 29 11.39 -6.41 -3.48
C ILE A 29 10.12 -6.00 -4.23
N PRO A 30 9.70 -6.77 -5.24
CA PRO A 30 8.34 -6.76 -5.74
C PRO A 30 7.29 -7.05 -4.66
N MET A 31 6.20 -6.29 -4.69
CA MET A 31 5.14 -6.35 -3.69
C MET A 31 3.79 -6.11 -4.33
N GLY A 32 2.75 -6.87 -3.93
CA GLY A 32 1.39 -6.66 -4.42
C GLY A 32 0.68 -5.48 -3.75
N ALA A 33 -0.34 -4.91 -4.37
CA ALA A 33 -1.12 -3.80 -3.82
C ALA A 33 -1.69 -4.09 -2.43
N ARG A 34 -2.14 -5.33 -2.17
CA ARG A 34 -2.70 -5.71 -0.86
C ARG A 34 -1.64 -5.74 0.24
N GLU A 35 -0.41 -6.12 -0.08
CA GLU A 35 0.72 -6.05 0.86
C GLU A 35 1.09 -4.59 1.16
N ILE A 36 1.15 -3.72 0.14
CA ILE A 36 1.38 -2.28 0.33
C ILE A 36 0.32 -1.69 1.25
N LEU A 37 -0.96 -1.94 0.96
CA LEU A 37 -2.08 -1.39 1.72
C LEU A 37 -2.20 -1.99 3.14
N THR A 38 -1.59 -3.14 3.39
CA THR A 38 -1.58 -3.76 4.72
C THR A 38 -0.41 -3.23 5.54
N PHE A 39 0.82 -3.38 5.04
CA PHE A 39 2.04 -3.14 5.82
C PHE A 39 2.54 -1.70 5.72
N PHE A 40 2.27 -1.01 4.60
CA PHE A 40 2.72 0.35 4.30
C PHE A 40 1.56 1.30 3.93
N PRO A 41 0.47 1.35 4.72
CA PRO A 41 -0.74 2.09 4.35
C PRO A 41 -0.51 3.61 4.25
N ASN A 42 0.53 4.14 4.89
CA ASN A 42 0.88 5.56 4.82
C ASN A 42 1.64 5.92 3.55
N HIS A 43 2.22 4.95 2.84
CA HIS A 43 2.93 5.18 1.57
C HIS A 43 1.98 5.53 0.42
N THR A 44 0.66 5.50 0.62
CA THR A 44 -0.30 6.14 -0.31
C THR A 44 -0.10 7.66 -0.44
N GLN A 45 0.65 8.27 0.48
CA GLN A 45 1.12 9.66 0.35
C GLN A 45 2.16 9.81 -0.76
N TRP A 46 2.85 8.74 -1.15
CA TRP A 46 3.77 8.74 -2.28
C TRP A 46 2.92 8.56 -3.54
N PHE A 47 2.95 9.55 -4.41
CA PHE A 47 2.08 9.59 -5.56
C PHE A 47 2.40 8.47 -6.54
N ASP A 48 3.63 7.96 -6.58
CA ASP A 48 3.94 6.76 -7.38
C ASP A 48 3.19 5.52 -6.89
N VAL A 49 3.04 5.34 -5.57
CA VAL A 49 2.22 4.27 -4.99
C VAL A 49 0.75 4.50 -5.33
N MET A 50 0.25 5.73 -5.14
CA MET A 50 -1.13 6.06 -5.45
C MET A 50 -1.45 5.88 -6.95
N LYS A 51 -0.54 6.32 -7.82
CA LYS A 51 -0.58 6.17 -9.28
C LYS A 51 -0.69 4.70 -9.65
N ARG A 52 0.15 3.82 -9.10
CA ARG A 52 0.08 2.38 -9.32
C ARG A 52 -1.29 1.81 -8.94
N LEU A 53 -1.84 2.19 -7.79
CA LEU A 53 -3.16 1.76 -7.34
C LEU A 53 -4.27 2.25 -8.29
N MET A 54 -4.25 3.52 -8.69
CA MET A 54 -5.21 4.11 -9.62
C MET A 54 -5.15 3.46 -11.01
N ARG A 55 -3.96 3.15 -11.52
CA ARG A 55 -3.77 2.41 -12.79
C ARG A 55 -4.31 0.98 -12.75
N ASN A 56 -4.51 0.43 -11.55
CA ASN A 56 -5.19 -0.85 -11.32
C ASN A 56 -6.66 -0.66 -10.88
N HIS A 57 -7.23 0.50 -11.17
CA HIS A 57 -8.62 0.87 -10.92
C HIS A 57 -9.05 0.89 -9.44
N PHE A 58 -8.11 0.91 -8.49
CA PHE A 58 -8.48 1.13 -7.10
C PHE A 58 -9.08 2.54 -6.94
N SER A 59 -10.27 2.59 -6.37
CA SER A 59 -10.87 3.80 -5.83
C SER A 59 -10.27 4.13 -4.45
N THR A 60 -10.36 5.38 -4.04
CA THR A 60 -9.93 5.81 -2.70
C THR A 60 -10.75 5.14 -1.60
N GLU A 61 -12.01 4.80 -1.86
CA GLU A 61 -12.86 4.01 -0.95
C GLU A 61 -12.34 2.58 -0.79
N GLU A 62 -12.01 1.89 -1.89
CA GLU A 62 -11.45 0.54 -1.84
C GLU A 62 -10.10 0.54 -1.11
N ILE A 63 -9.26 1.56 -1.34
CA ILE A 63 -7.99 1.74 -0.63
C ILE A 63 -8.23 1.94 0.87
N ALA A 64 -9.15 2.83 1.26
CA ALA A 64 -9.51 3.04 2.66
C ALA A 64 -9.96 1.74 3.32
N ARG A 65 -10.85 1.01 2.64
CA ARG A 65 -11.40 -0.25 3.14
C ARG A 65 -10.32 -1.32 3.30
N ALA A 66 -9.42 -1.44 2.33
CA ALA A 66 -8.27 -2.34 2.41
C ALA A 66 -7.39 -2.06 3.63
N GLN A 67 -7.04 -0.78 3.86
CA GLN A 67 -6.18 -0.35 4.96
C GLN A 67 -6.84 -0.58 6.33
N LEU A 68 -8.11 -0.18 6.47
CA LEU A 68 -8.85 -0.32 7.73
C LEU A 68 -9.17 -1.78 8.06
N HIS A 69 -9.49 -2.60 7.04
CA HIS A 69 -9.68 -4.03 7.23
C HIS A 69 -8.39 -4.67 7.76
N ALA A 70 -7.24 -4.38 7.16
CA ALA A 70 -5.96 -4.91 7.63
C ALA A 70 -5.71 -4.64 9.13
N ARG A 71 -6.18 -3.49 9.62
CA ARG A 71 -6.04 -3.05 11.02
C ARG A 71 -7.22 -3.45 11.93
N GLY A 72 -8.25 -4.12 11.40
CA GLY A 72 -9.43 -4.50 12.18
C GLY A 72 -10.31 -3.33 12.64
N THR A 73 -10.18 -2.16 11.99
CA THR A 73 -10.87 -0.91 12.36
C THR A 73 -11.88 -0.45 11.31
N LEU A 74 -12.30 -1.35 10.42
CA LEU A 74 -13.24 -1.05 9.34
C LEU A 74 -14.66 -0.80 9.89
N THR A 75 -15.04 0.47 9.92
CA THR A 75 -16.41 0.95 10.16
C THR A 75 -16.78 1.93 9.05
N LYS A 76 -18.08 2.26 8.90
CA LYS A 76 -18.54 3.27 7.95
C LYS A 76 -17.85 4.61 8.17
N ASP A 77 -17.86 5.10 9.40
CA ASP A 77 -17.28 6.39 9.76
C ASP A 77 -15.77 6.44 9.50
N ASN A 78 -15.05 5.38 9.89
CA ASN A 78 -13.60 5.32 9.67
C ASN A 78 -13.27 5.26 8.18
N ARG A 79 -14.06 4.50 7.40
CA ARG A 79 -13.94 4.43 5.94
C ARG A 79 -14.13 5.79 5.31
N ASP A 80 -15.19 6.52 5.67
CA ASP A 80 -15.52 7.80 5.03
C ASP A 80 -14.47 8.87 5.35
N ARG A 81 -13.98 8.92 6.60
CA ARG A 81 -12.87 9.81 6.97
C ARG A 81 -11.59 9.47 6.22
N ARG A 82 -11.28 8.18 6.07
CA ARG A 82 -10.08 7.73 5.37
C ARG A 82 -10.18 7.95 3.85
N ASP A 83 -11.34 7.72 3.25
CA ASP A 83 -11.61 8.01 1.84
C ASP A 83 -11.40 9.51 1.55
N GLN A 84 -11.92 10.40 2.39
CA GLN A 84 -11.68 11.84 2.27
C GLN A 84 -10.19 12.20 2.34
N ALA A 85 -9.46 11.62 3.29
CA ALA A 85 -8.02 11.83 3.40
C ALA A 85 -7.26 11.34 2.14
N LEU A 86 -7.65 10.19 1.60
CA LEU A 86 -7.04 9.63 0.39
C LEU A 86 -7.38 10.46 -0.86
N ARG A 87 -8.61 10.99 -0.98
CA ARG A 87 -8.97 11.93 -2.06
C ARG A 87 -8.11 13.18 -2.02
N HIS A 88 -7.85 13.71 -0.82
CA HIS A 88 -6.94 14.83 -0.64
C HIS A 88 -5.51 14.46 -1.05
N GLN A 89 -5.01 13.28 -0.63
CA GLN A 89 -3.68 12.78 -1.04
C GLN A 89 -3.54 12.63 -2.55
N VAL A 90 -4.55 12.09 -3.24
CA VAL A 90 -4.57 11.97 -4.71
C VAL A 90 -4.45 13.36 -5.36
N SER A 91 -5.26 14.32 -4.91
CA SER A 91 -5.25 15.68 -5.45
C SER A 91 -3.89 16.35 -5.25
N THR A 92 -3.42 16.44 -4.01
CA THR A 92 -2.15 17.12 -3.66
C THR A 92 -0.95 16.41 -4.30
N GLY A 93 -0.93 15.07 -4.27
CA GLY A 93 0.14 14.28 -4.86
C GLY A 93 0.22 14.43 -6.37
N GLY A 94 -0.91 14.45 -7.07
CA GLY A 94 -0.93 14.64 -8.52
C GLY A 94 -0.46 16.01 -8.95
N LYS A 95 -0.93 17.08 -8.27
CA LYS A 95 -0.45 18.45 -8.52
C LYS A 95 1.06 18.57 -8.38
N THR A 96 1.60 17.99 -7.30
CA THR A 96 3.05 17.99 -7.03
C THR A 96 3.82 17.19 -8.08
N ALA A 97 3.38 15.95 -8.37
CA ALA A 97 4.10 15.04 -9.25
C ALA A 97 4.16 15.51 -10.71
N TYR A 98 3.14 16.24 -11.18
CA TYR A 98 3.07 16.76 -12.54
C TYR A 98 3.36 18.26 -12.65
N ALA A 99 3.67 18.93 -11.54
CA ALA A 99 3.83 20.39 -11.48
C ALA A 99 2.65 21.14 -12.15
N ASP A 100 1.42 20.70 -11.89
CA ASP A 100 0.17 21.21 -12.49
C ASP A 100 -0.84 21.52 -11.38
N ASP A 101 -1.03 22.80 -11.04
CA ASP A 101 -1.94 23.22 -9.97
C ASP A 101 -3.43 22.94 -10.29
N ASP A 102 -3.78 22.82 -11.57
CA ASP A 102 -5.11 22.46 -12.04
C ASP A 102 -5.24 20.95 -12.27
N TRP A 103 -4.27 20.17 -11.82
CA TRP A 103 -4.30 18.72 -11.94
C TRP A 103 -5.54 18.18 -11.24
N THR A 104 -6.27 17.33 -11.96
CA THR A 104 -7.34 16.50 -11.41
C THR A 104 -7.20 15.09 -11.95
N LYS A 105 -7.59 14.09 -11.13
CA LYS A 105 -7.63 12.69 -11.56
C LYS A 105 -8.42 12.52 -12.87
N LYS A 106 -9.56 13.21 -13.01
CA LYS A 106 -10.41 13.17 -14.21
C LYS A 106 -9.69 13.69 -15.45
N ARG A 107 -9.01 14.85 -15.38
CA ARG A 107 -8.20 15.38 -16.49
C ARG A 107 -7.07 14.41 -16.83
N TRP A 108 -6.39 13.90 -15.82
CA TRP A 108 -5.29 12.98 -15.99
C TRP A 108 -5.73 11.69 -16.72
N GLU A 109 -6.83 11.07 -16.31
CA GLU A 109 -7.43 9.92 -16.99
C GLU A 109 -7.85 10.23 -18.43
N ALA A 110 -8.35 11.45 -18.70
CA ALA A 110 -8.72 11.89 -20.05
C ALA A 110 -7.51 12.26 -20.94
N SER A 111 -6.38 12.63 -20.35
CA SER A 111 -5.24 13.27 -21.05
C SER A 111 -4.40 12.35 -21.94
N SER A 112 -4.75 11.06 -22.08
CA SER A 112 -3.95 10.05 -22.81
C SER A 112 -2.49 9.90 -22.33
N HIS A 113 -2.14 10.54 -21.20
CA HIS A 113 -0.81 10.50 -20.59
C HIS A 113 -0.39 9.05 -20.32
N PRO A 114 0.87 8.65 -20.58
CA PRO A 114 1.31 7.26 -20.40
C PRO A 114 1.00 6.71 -18.99
N ASP A 115 1.21 7.53 -17.97
CA ASP A 115 0.93 7.17 -16.58
C ASP A 115 -0.56 7.01 -16.25
N SER A 116 -1.48 7.60 -17.02
CA SER A 116 -2.93 7.43 -16.77
C SER A 116 -3.50 6.17 -17.42
N ARG A 117 -2.70 5.48 -18.25
CA ARG A 117 -3.12 4.24 -18.90
C ARG A 117 -3.16 3.10 -17.88
N PRO A 118 -4.28 2.38 -17.77
CA PRO A 118 -4.37 1.26 -16.84
C PRO A 118 -3.38 0.16 -17.21
N TYR A 119 -3.00 -0.66 -16.24
CA TYR A 119 -2.31 -1.90 -16.56
C TYR A 119 -3.31 -2.82 -17.26
N THR A 120 -2.99 -3.25 -18.48
CA THR A 120 -3.87 -4.12 -19.24
C THR A 120 -3.87 -5.52 -18.63
N GLU A 121 -5.05 -6.13 -18.49
CA GLU A 121 -5.21 -7.50 -17.97
C GLU A 121 -4.70 -8.59 -18.95
N ALA A 122 -4.13 -8.20 -20.10
CA ALA A 122 -3.69 -9.15 -21.11
C ALA A 122 -2.75 -10.18 -20.47
N PHE A 123 -3.20 -11.43 -20.48
CA PHE A 123 -2.37 -12.57 -20.13
C PHE A 123 -1.35 -12.71 -21.25
N ILE A 124 -0.16 -12.18 -21.03
CA ILE A 124 0.95 -12.37 -21.94
C ILE A 124 1.76 -13.49 -21.32
N THR A 125 1.83 -14.62 -22.01
CA THR A 125 2.85 -15.64 -21.73
C THR A 125 4.22 -14.99 -21.97
N SER A 126 4.85 -14.53 -20.89
CA SER A 126 6.20 -13.99 -20.91
C SER A 126 7.15 -15.04 -20.37
N THR A 127 8.31 -15.20 -21.01
CA THR A 127 9.41 -16.02 -20.50
C THR A 127 10.10 -15.37 -19.29
N ALA A 128 9.93 -14.06 -19.09
CA ALA A 128 10.38 -13.34 -17.91
C ALA A 128 9.21 -13.04 -16.96
N PRO A 129 9.38 -13.22 -15.63
CA PRO A 129 8.32 -12.94 -14.66
C PRO A 129 7.95 -11.45 -14.67
N PHE A 130 6.65 -11.14 -14.52
CA PHE A 130 6.15 -9.75 -14.43
C PHE A 130 6.44 -9.07 -13.09
N THR A 131 7.30 -9.63 -12.26
CA THR A 131 7.59 -9.10 -10.92
C THR A 131 8.22 -7.71 -10.97
N ASN A 132 8.91 -7.35 -12.06
CA ASN A 132 9.52 -6.04 -12.24
C ASN A 132 8.52 -4.86 -12.21
N ILE A 133 7.28 -5.05 -12.69
CA ILE A 133 6.27 -3.98 -12.66
C ILE A 133 5.67 -3.76 -11.26
N TYR A 134 5.90 -4.70 -10.35
CA TYR A 134 5.45 -4.64 -8.96
C TYR A 134 6.59 -4.27 -8.00
N ASP A 135 7.80 -4.05 -8.52
CA ASP A 135 8.96 -3.64 -7.75
C ASP A 135 8.74 -2.26 -7.12
N VAL A 136 8.88 -2.19 -5.79
CA VAL A 136 8.71 -0.95 -5.03
C VAL A 136 10.03 -0.26 -4.69
N THR A 137 11.16 -0.86 -5.04
CA THR A 137 12.53 -0.37 -4.77
C THR A 137 12.74 1.06 -5.26
N GLY A 138 12.16 1.39 -6.41
CA GLY A 138 12.30 2.70 -7.06
C GLY A 138 11.31 3.77 -6.62
N LEU A 139 10.28 3.45 -5.82
CA LEU A 139 9.24 4.40 -5.46
C LEU A 139 9.78 5.44 -4.46
N ARG A 140 9.33 6.69 -4.60
CA ARG A 140 9.84 7.83 -3.81
C ARG A 140 8.69 8.69 -3.24
N PRO A 141 8.94 9.42 -2.15
CA PRO A 141 8.05 10.49 -1.70
C PRO A 141 7.88 11.58 -2.77
N ASN A 142 6.77 12.32 -2.72
CA ASN A 142 6.51 13.43 -3.64
C ASN A 142 7.49 14.59 -3.47
N ASP A 143 7.90 14.83 -2.21
CA ASP A 143 8.90 15.82 -1.89
C ASP A 143 10.28 15.16 -1.97
N PRO A 144 11.13 15.54 -2.95
CA PRO A 144 12.46 14.95 -3.13
C PRO A 144 13.41 15.29 -1.97
N THR A 145 13.10 16.31 -1.18
CA THR A 145 13.88 16.70 0.00
C THR A 145 13.48 15.92 1.25
N ARG A 146 12.36 15.16 1.19
CA ARG A 146 11.88 14.35 2.29
C ARG A 146 12.91 13.28 2.63
N ARG A 147 13.45 13.35 3.85
CA ARG A 147 14.34 12.31 4.37
C ARG A 147 13.57 11.02 4.55
N VAL A 148 14.06 9.96 3.92
CA VAL A 148 13.58 8.60 4.13
C VAL A 148 14.49 7.95 5.16
N ALA A 149 13.92 7.63 6.33
CA ALA A 149 14.60 6.98 7.44
C ALA A 149 15.03 5.55 7.06
N SER A 150 15.91 4.98 7.90
CA SER A 150 16.36 3.59 7.80
C SER A 150 15.19 2.61 7.85
N ALA A 151 15.45 1.37 7.42
CA ALA A 151 14.49 0.29 7.51
C ALA A 151 13.96 0.13 8.94
N PRO A 152 12.63 0.13 9.16
CA PRO A 152 12.02 -0.11 10.46
C PRO A 152 12.23 -1.56 10.89
N ALA A 153 12.11 -1.82 12.20
CA ALA A 153 12.12 -3.18 12.71
C ALA A 153 10.89 -3.94 12.19
N LEU A 154 11.02 -5.26 12.01
CA LEU A 154 9.91 -6.10 11.51
C LEU A 154 8.69 -6.04 12.45
N ARG A 155 8.92 -5.91 13.76
CA ARG A 155 7.83 -5.72 14.73
C ARG A 155 6.96 -4.49 14.42
N ASP A 156 7.57 -3.38 13.99
CA ASP A 156 6.88 -2.11 13.78
C ASP A 156 6.04 -2.18 12.49
N VAL A 157 6.54 -2.90 11.48
CA VAL A 157 5.83 -3.13 10.21
C VAL A 157 4.53 -3.91 10.43
N ILE A 158 4.57 -4.93 11.30
CA ILE A 158 3.44 -5.83 11.53
C ILE A 158 2.55 -5.40 12.70
N GLN A 159 2.95 -4.35 13.43
CA GLN A 159 2.25 -3.89 14.63
C GLN A 159 0.78 -3.59 14.30
N SER A 160 -0.15 -4.16 15.06
CA SER A 160 -1.60 -4.00 14.84
C SER A 160 -2.14 -4.49 13.49
N VAL A 161 -1.40 -5.31 12.73
CA VAL A 161 -1.98 -6.03 11.58
C VAL A 161 -2.81 -7.20 12.10
N VAL A 162 -4.13 -7.08 11.97
CA VAL A 162 -5.10 -8.09 12.38
C VAL A 162 -5.40 -9.04 11.23
N ASN A 163 -5.69 -8.48 10.06
CA ASN A 163 -6.08 -9.24 8.88
C ASN A 163 -4.98 -9.22 7.84
N TRP A 164 -4.26 -10.33 7.74
CA TRP A 164 -3.13 -10.51 6.85
C TRP A 164 -3.60 -10.83 5.41
N PRO A 165 -2.83 -10.45 4.37
CA PRO A 165 -3.04 -10.96 3.03
C PRO A 165 -2.96 -12.49 3.00
N THR A 166 -3.75 -13.12 2.13
CA THR A 166 -3.83 -14.58 1.99
C THR A 166 -3.90 -14.98 0.52
N GLY A 167 -3.62 -16.25 0.21
CA GLY A 167 -3.69 -16.79 -1.15
C GLY A 167 -2.85 -15.98 -2.13
N GLU A 168 -3.44 -15.61 -3.28
CA GLU A 168 -2.79 -14.78 -4.30
C GLU A 168 -2.47 -13.35 -3.83
N ASP A 169 -3.00 -12.87 -2.70
CA ASP A 169 -2.62 -11.56 -2.13
C ASP A 169 -1.41 -11.65 -1.19
N ALA A 170 -0.99 -12.86 -0.79
CA ALA A 170 0.14 -13.11 0.10
C ALA A 170 1.44 -13.30 -0.70
N GLY A 171 2.04 -12.19 -1.12
CA GLY A 171 3.36 -12.18 -1.73
C GLY A 171 4.50 -12.59 -0.77
N PRO A 172 5.75 -12.59 -1.26
CA PRO A 172 6.90 -12.99 -0.46
C PRO A 172 7.11 -12.16 0.81
N LEU A 173 6.72 -10.88 0.80
CA LEU A 173 6.76 -10.05 2.02
C LEU A 173 5.85 -10.64 3.10
N THR A 174 4.60 -10.93 2.75
CA THR A 174 3.62 -11.52 3.68
C THR A 174 4.14 -12.84 4.24
N GLN A 175 4.67 -13.70 3.37
CA GLN A 175 5.24 -14.99 3.76
C GLN A 175 6.42 -14.81 4.72
N ALA A 176 7.35 -13.91 4.41
CA ALA A 176 8.52 -13.60 5.24
C ALA A 176 8.13 -13.03 6.62
N LEU A 177 7.18 -12.09 6.67
CA LEU A 177 6.69 -11.50 7.91
C LEU A 177 5.93 -12.51 8.78
N LEU A 178 5.14 -13.40 8.18
CA LEU A 178 4.48 -14.50 8.89
C LEU A 178 5.48 -15.49 9.46
N TRP A 179 6.54 -15.81 8.72
CA TRP A 179 7.64 -16.65 9.20
C TRP A 179 8.40 -15.98 10.35
N ALA A 180 8.78 -14.70 10.18
CA ALA A 180 9.49 -13.93 11.21
C ALA A 180 8.67 -13.83 12.50
N ARG A 181 7.35 -13.68 12.38
CA ARG A 181 6.43 -13.71 13.53
C ARG A 181 6.47 -15.02 14.31
N ARG A 182 6.66 -16.16 13.63
CA ARG A 182 6.78 -17.49 14.29
C ARG A 182 8.10 -17.65 15.05
N GLN A 183 9.14 -16.89 14.67
CA GLN A 183 10.42 -16.86 15.40
C GLN A 183 10.33 -16.10 16.73
N GLY A 184 9.24 -15.36 16.97
CA GLY A 184 8.97 -14.68 18.22
C GLY A 184 9.39 -13.20 18.26
N GLN A 185 9.06 -12.54 19.38
CA GLN A 185 9.21 -11.08 19.52
C GLN A 185 10.67 -10.60 19.47
N THR A 186 11.60 -11.39 20.02
CA THR A 186 13.03 -11.06 19.97
C THR A 186 13.53 -11.00 18.54
N TYR A 187 13.13 -11.95 17.69
CA TYR A 187 13.48 -11.96 16.28
C TYR A 187 12.94 -10.72 15.56
N LEU A 188 11.64 -10.43 15.74
CA LEU A 188 10.98 -9.27 15.15
C LEU A 188 11.56 -7.92 15.60
N ALA A 189 12.12 -7.83 16.80
CA ALA A 189 12.71 -6.61 17.35
C ALA A 189 14.17 -6.39 16.94
N THR A 190 14.89 -7.46 16.54
CA THR A 190 16.31 -7.42 16.18
C THR A 190 16.55 -7.43 14.68
N HIS A 191 15.53 -7.74 13.89
CA HIS A 191 15.57 -7.72 12.42
C HIS A 191 14.74 -6.56 11.88
N THR A 192 15.11 -6.09 10.70
CA THR A 192 14.53 -4.95 10.01
C THR A 192 14.02 -5.35 8.62
N LEU A 193 13.38 -4.42 7.92
CA LEU A 193 12.99 -4.66 6.52
C LEU A 193 14.15 -5.00 5.59
N ASP A 194 15.38 -4.66 5.93
CA ASP A 194 16.55 -4.99 5.11
C ASP A 194 16.88 -6.48 5.13
N ASP A 195 16.42 -7.22 6.14
CA ASP A 195 16.60 -8.66 6.25
C ASP A 195 15.62 -9.46 5.38
N ILE A 196 14.55 -8.82 4.88
CA ILE A 196 13.48 -9.48 4.13
C ILE A 196 13.98 -10.21 2.87
N PRO A 197 14.82 -9.62 1.99
CA PRO A 197 15.37 -10.35 0.85
C PRO A 197 16.10 -11.63 1.25
N ALA A 198 16.93 -11.58 2.30
CA ALA A 198 17.67 -12.74 2.79
C ALA A 198 16.74 -13.82 3.37
N ILE A 199 15.69 -13.42 4.10
CA ILE A 199 14.66 -14.33 4.60
C ILE A 199 13.93 -15.00 3.43
N ILE A 200 13.50 -14.25 2.41
CA ILE A 200 12.81 -14.78 1.23
C ILE A 200 13.67 -15.83 0.52
N THR A 201 14.96 -15.52 0.28
CA THR A 201 15.89 -16.45 -0.37
C THR A 201 16.11 -17.69 0.49
N THR A 202 16.37 -17.53 1.79
CA THR A 202 16.69 -18.65 2.70
C THR A 202 15.50 -19.60 2.87
N GLN A 203 14.29 -19.05 2.97
CA GLN A 203 13.07 -19.85 3.17
C GLN A 203 12.43 -20.30 1.86
N GLY A 204 12.94 -19.88 0.71
CA GLY A 204 12.42 -20.23 -0.61
C GLY A 204 11.01 -19.69 -0.87
N PHE A 205 10.67 -18.51 -0.34
CA PHE A 205 9.35 -17.91 -0.58
C PHE A 205 9.22 -17.46 -2.04
N THR A 206 8.09 -17.83 -2.66
CA THR A 206 7.84 -17.58 -4.08
C THR A 206 6.73 -16.57 -4.27
N TYR A 207 6.78 -15.91 -5.43
CA TYR A 207 5.72 -15.01 -5.86
C TYR A 207 4.46 -15.81 -6.24
N PRO A 208 3.25 -15.27 -5.95
CA PRO A 208 2.01 -15.86 -6.40
C PRO A 208 1.92 -15.96 -7.92
N THR A 209 1.05 -16.84 -8.42
CA THR A 209 0.86 -17.10 -9.86
C THR A 209 0.45 -15.83 -10.61
N ASP A 210 -0.40 -15.01 -9.98
CA ASP A 210 -0.84 -13.73 -10.54
C ASP A 210 0.33 -12.77 -10.77
N ALA A 211 1.32 -12.78 -9.87
CA ALA A 211 2.48 -11.90 -9.93
C ALA A 211 3.50 -12.33 -10.99
N THR A 212 3.65 -13.65 -11.18
CA THR A 212 4.62 -14.21 -12.13
C THR A 212 4.11 -14.19 -13.56
N ASN A 213 2.83 -14.51 -13.77
CA ASN A 213 2.26 -14.80 -15.08
C ASN A 213 1.33 -13.70 -15.61
N SER A 214 1.13 -12.60 -14.88
CA SER A 214 0.21 -11.55 -15.31
C SER A 214 0.62 -10.14 -14.87
N ARG A 215 0.19 -9.15 -15.65
CA ARG A 215 0.19 -7.73 -15.27
C ARG A 215 -1.02 -7.32 -14.44
N ALA A 216 -1.91 -8.27 -14.15
CA ALA A 216 -3.18 -8.04 -13.48
C ALA A 216 -3.17 -8.39 -11.99
N TRP A 217 -2.02 -8.60 -11.35
CA TRP A 217 -1.96 -9.03 -9.94
C TRP A 217 -2.72 -8.06 -9.03
N ASP A 218 -2.44 -6.76 -9.16
CA ASP A 218 -3.14 -5.72 -8.39
C ASP A 218 -4.61 -5.58 -8.79
N ALA A 219 -4.94 -5.63 -10.08
CA ALA A 219 -6.32 -5.55 -10.56
C ALA A 219 -7.18 -6.74 -10.06
N ARG A 220 -6.61 -7.96 -10.01
CA ARG A 220 -7.25 -9.13 -9.42
C ARG A 220 -7.35 -9.04 -7.91
N ALA A 221 -6.33 -8.48 -7.26
CA ALA A 221 -6.35 -8.22 -5.83
C ALA A 221 -7.48 -7.23 -5.44
N ARG A 222 -7.76 -6.24 -6.28
CA ARG A 222 -8.93 -5.37 -6.15
C ARG A 222 -10.25 -6.15 -6.24
N LYS A 223 -10.39 -7.04 -7.23
CA LYS A 223 -11.58 -7.90 -7.38
C LYS A 223 -11.79 -8.78 -6.13
N ARG A 224 -10.72 -9.41 -5.63
CA ARG A 224 -10.74 -10.21 -4.39
C ARG A 224 -11.11 -9.38 -3.16
N LEU A 225 -10.59 -8.17 -3.03
CA LEU A 225 -10.97 -7.24 -1.97
C LEU A 225 -12.49 -6.97 -2.00
N ASN A 226 -13.05 -6.66 -3.18
CA ASN A 226 -14.48 -6.39 -3.33
C ASN A 226 -15.37 -7.59 -2.99
N GLN A 227 -14.84 -8.81 -3.11
CA GLN A 227 -15.55 -10.05 -2.78
C GLN A 227 -15.44 -10.41 -1.29
N THR A 228 -14.27 -10.19 -0.69
CA THR A 228 -13.95 -10.68 0.67
C THR A 228 -14.11 -9.63 1.75
N VAL A 229 -14.09 -8.35 1.39
CA VAL A 229 -14.23 -7.24 2.33
C VAL A 229 -15.42 -6.38 1.91
N PRO A 230 -16.63 -6.68 2.41
CA PRO A 230 -17.81 -5.93 2.04
C PRO A 230 -17.72 -4.48 2.54
N LYS A 231 -18.40 -3.58 1.83
CA LYS A 231 -18.54 -2.20 2.25
C LYS A 231 -19.40 -2.16 3.53
N PRO A 232 -18.94 -1.50 4.62
CA PRO A 232 -19.78 -1.36 5.81
C PRO A 232 -21.02 -0.53 5.48
N ALA A 233 -22.18 -0.99 5.96
CA ALA A 233 -23.48 -0.32 5.82
C ALA A 233 -23.46 1.09 6.44
#